data_AF-A0A7S1DC00-F1
#
_entry.id   AF-A0A7S1DC00-F1
#
_cell.length_a   1.000
_cell.length_b   1.000
_cell.length_c   1.000
_cell.angle_alpha   90.00
_cell.angle_beta   90.00
_cell.angle_gamma   90.00
#
_symmetry.space_group_name_H-M   'P 1'
#
loop_
_entity.id
_entity.type
_entity.pdbx_description
1 polymer ?
#
loop_
_entity_poly.entity_id
_entity_poly.type
_entity_poly.pdbx_seq_one_letter_code
_entity_poly.pdbx_strand_id
1 'polypeptide(L)'
;GRAAGCSFVNETCIDEWGRVSKANQEFFCNEYIGDQRRGTTDEIQGCSPDLSSKAVCSIGEYETELPGEYQYFSSTLGSHVGGDDSFIDFCPVYKGFSNGDCKNPESQAFLGLASNEDFGSRNSRCLSGLIAQRRTAFCMQIACVVEGQYLFVKINGRWMLCESAGQELDFKSGSWNGKIVCPDPIRTCPTFYCDRDCLGTNGTCDYNTGECVCSYGSPSRPVIGLCGNTTLESELIDSPLMDYYVPTTDDLDGFRRRRTSIVLWIATVSCGCIALILLAFLLRWTGCLNRPRMCFRTAREGGEQIPDFSSNKDKFVATLLFHIRVHNPNETASQTAGETENSERDASVGFSFSESEVGDDPSIPGSDPGKVGEEEVADDIAPACIIRRRIRAE
;
A
#
# COMPACT_ATOMS: atom_id res chain seq x y z
N GLY A 1 -14.28 1.01 -1.50
CA GLY A 1 -12.98 0.68 -0.90
C GLY A 1 -13.11 -0.58 -0.05
N ARG A 2 -12.23 -1.57 -0.24
CA ARG A 2 -12.14 -2.72 0.67
C ARG A 2 -11.71 -2.26 2.06
N ALA A 3 -12.33 -2.83 3.10
CA ALA A 3 -12.11 -2.47 4.51
C ALA A 3 -12.23 -0.96 4.86
N ALA A 4 -12.78 -0.13 3.97
CA ALA A 4 -12.87 1.33 4.18
C ALA A 4 -13.96 1.74 5.21
N GLY A 5 -14.75 0.79 5.70
CA GLY A 5 -15.81 1.01 6.67
C GLY A 5 -17.11 1.56 6.06
N CYS A 6 -18.16 1.67 6.88
CA CYS A 6 -19.48 2.14 6.43
C CYS A 6 -19.49 3.63 6.05
N SER A 7 -18.60 4.45 6.62
CA SER A 7 -18.45 5.86 6.24
C SER A 7 -18.03 6.04 4.77
N PHE A 8 -17.32 5.08 4.16
CA PHE A 8 -17.01 5.10 2.74
C PHE A 8 -18.27 5.09 1.83
N VAL A 9 -19.41 4.61 2.34
CA VAL A 9 -20.67 4.48 1.59
C VAL A 9 -21.75 5.45 2.10
N ASN A 10 -21.74 5.76 3.40
CA ASN A 10 -22.77 6.58 4.04
C ASN A 10 -22.43 8.08 4.08
N GLU A 11 -21.16 8.46 3.87
CA GLU A 11 -20.69 9.84 3.89
C GLU A 11 -20.18 10.25 2.51
N THR A 12 -20.11 11.56 2.25
CA THR A 12 -19.55 12.07 1.00
C THR A 12 -18.04 11.74 0.92
N CYS A 13 -17.55 11.46 -0.29
CA CYS A 13 -16.14 11.17 -0.55
C CYS A 13 -15.19 12.31 -0.12
N ILE A 14 -15.69 13.54 -0.18
CA ILE A 14 -15.05 14.78 0.25
C ILE A 14 -16.03 15.56 1.13
N ASP A 15 -15.52 16.19 2.20
CA ASP A 15 -16.34 17.02 3.10
C ASP A 15 -16.70 18.40 2.52
N GLU A 16 -17.64 19.12 3.14
CA GLU A 16 -18.13 20.43 2.67
C GLU A 16 -17.06 21.54 2.56
N TRP A 17 -15.86 21.29 3.09
CA TRP A 17 -14.69 22.18 3.01
C TRP A 17 -13.66 21.72 1.96
N GLY A 18 -13.99 20.72 1.14
CA GLY A 18 -13.11 20.20 0.10
C GLY A 18 -11.98 19.29 0.62
N ARG A 19 -12.13 18.65 1.78
CA ARG A 19 -11.09 17.79 2.40
C ARG A 19 -11.45 16.31 2.30
N VAL A 20 -10.45 15.48 2.04
CA VAL A 20 -10.56 14.01 2.07
C VAL A 20 -10.23 13.48 3.46
N SER A 21 -11.11 12.65 4.04
CA SER A 21 -10.90 12.02 5.36
C SER A 21 -9.68 11.09 5.34
N LYS A 22 -9.02 10.87 6.49
CA LYS A 22 -7.79 10.04 6.53
C LYS A 22 -8.02 8.61 6.01
N ALA A 23 -9.19 8.02 6.27
CA ALA A 23 -9.55 6.69 5.76
C ALA A 23 -9.76 6.68 4.23
N ASN A 24 -10.11 7.82 3.65
CA ASN A 24 -10.46 7.95 2.24
C ASN A 24 -9.32 8.52 1.36
N GLN A 25 -8.24 9.01 1.96
CA GLN A 25 -7.10 9.69 1.28
C GLN A 25 -6.34 8.84 0.25
N GLU A 26 -6.54 7.52 0.24
CA GLU A 26 -5.97 6.62 -0.77
C GLU A 26 -7.03 6.09 -1.77
N PHE A 27 -8.22 6.68 -1.79
CA PHE A 27 -9.24 6.50 -2.83
C PHE A 27 -9.54 7.81 -3.56
N PHE A 28 -9.82 8.88 -2.80
CA PHE A 28 -10.20 10.20 -3.31
C PHE A 28 -9.10 11.23 -3.11
N CYS A 29 -9.13 12.30 -3.91
CA CYS A 29 -8.09 13.33 -3.93
C CYS A 29 -8.72 14.72 -4.07
N ASN A 30 -8.02 15.75 -3.59
CA ASN A 30 -8.49 17.15 -3.64
C ASN A 30 -7.40 18.12 -4.14
N GLU A 31 -6.36 17.60 -4.79
CA GLU A 31 -5.17 18.35 -5.21
C GLU A 31 -5.41 19.02 -6.58
N TYR A 32 -6.12 20.16 -6.58
CA TYR A 32 -6.42 20.93 -7.79
C TYR A 32 -5.18 21.60 -8.40
N ILE A 33 -4.90 21.27 -9.67
CA ILE A 33 -3.69 21.70 -10.41
C ILE A 33 -3.68 23.23 -10.72
N GLY A 34 -4.75 23.96 -10.41
CA GLY A 34 -4.90 25.38 -10.74
C GLY A 34 -3.90 26.34 -10.09
N ASP A 35 -3.24 25.98 -8.99
CA ASP A 35 -2.16 26.80 -8.40
C ASP A 35 -0.80 26.53 -9.07
N GLN A 36 -0.71 26.73 -10.39
CA GLN A 36 0.52 26.57 -11.17
C GLN A 36 1.57 27.67 -10.88
N ARG A 37 2.06 27.73 -9.64
CA ARG A 37 3.14 28.61 -9.19
C ARG A 37 4.51 27.94 -9.09
N ARG A 38 4.80 26.97 -9.98
CA ARG A 38 6.15 26.64 -10.51
C ARG A 38 6.05 25.48 -11.50
N GLY A 39 6.19 25.77 -12.79
CA GLY A 39 6.19 24.75 -13.83
C GLY A 39 7.38 23.79 -13.76
N THR A 40 7.10 22.52 -13.47
CA THR A 40 7.88 21.33 -13.82
C THR A 40 6.89 20.18 -13.95
N THR A 41 6.59 19.74 -15.18
CA THR A 41 5.80 18.54 -15.56
C THR A 41 4.56 18.25 -14.71
N ASP A 42 3.38 18.48 -15.31
CA ASP A 42 2.04 18.01 -14.92
C ASP A 42 2.07 16.93 -13.83
N GLU A 43 1.88 17.37 -12.59
CA GLU A 43 2.46 16.68 -11.43
C GLU A 43 1.83 15.29 -11.23
N ILE A 44 2.68 14.25 -11.27
CA ILE A 44 2.32 12.91 -10.79
C ILE A 44 2.09 13.03 -9.28
N GLN A 45 0.83 13.12 -8.88
CA GLN A 45 0.41 13.35 -7.50
C GLN A 45 0.29 12.04 -6.70
N GLY A 46 0.01 10.92 -7.38
CA GLY A 46 -0.22 9.64 -6.73
C GLY A 46 -0.32 8.46 -7.70
N CYS A 47 -1.08 7.45 -7.27
CA CYS A 47 -1.28 6.20 -7.97
C CYS A 47 -2.76 5.95 -8.23
N SER A 48 -3.08 5.26 -9.32
CA SER A 48 -4.44 4.80 -9.59
C SER A 48 -4.96 3.90 -8.44
N PRO A 49 -6.28 3.84 -8.16
CA PRO A 49 -6.83 3.08 -7.02
C PRO A 49 -6.50 1.57 -6.98
N ASP A 50 -6.15 1.01 -8.13
CA ASP A 50 -5.72 -0.38 -8.37
C ASP A 50 -4.18 -0.56 -8.33
N LEU A 51 -3.44 0.52 -8.11
CA LEU A 51 -1.97 0.61 -8.09
C LEU A 51 -1.30 0.15 -9.40
N SER A 52 -2.00 0.17 -10.54
CA SER A 52 -1.40 -0.19 -11.84
C SER A 52 -0.54 0.91 -12.44
N SER A 53 -0.91 2.18 -12.22
CA SER A 53 -0.35 3.30 -12.97
C SER A 53 -0.10 4.54 -12.12
N LYS A 54 0.89 5.34 -12.55
CA LYS A 54 1.09 6.72 -12.06
C LYS A 54 -0.10 7.57 -12.46
N ALA A 55 -0.55 8.44 -11.55
CA ALA A 55 -1.83 9.11 -11.66
C ALA A 55 -1.80 10.56 -11.19
N VAL A 56 -2.84 11.29 -11.60
CA VAL A 56 -3.14 12.68 -11.23
C VAL A 56 -4.57 12.78 -10.70
N CYS A 57 -4.86 13.76 -9.85
CA CYS A 57 -6.20 13.95 -9.32
C CYS A 57 -7.17 14.41 -10.42
N SER A 58 -8.26 13.66 -10.64
CA SER A 58 -9.16 13.88 -11.78
C SER A 58 -10.31 14.84 -11.45
N ILE A 59 -9.97 16.13 -11.34
CA ILE A 59 -10.95 17.21 -11.09
C ILE A 59 -11.34 17.86 -12.43
N GLY A 60 -12.65 17.95 -12.68
CA GLY A 60 -13.28 18.57 -13.85
C GLY A 60 -14.07 19.84 -13.53
N GLU A 61 -14.35 20.64 -14.56
CA GLU A 61 -15.20 21.83 -14.51
C GLU A 61 -16.35 21.66 -15.53
N TYR A 62 -17.58 21.85 -15.06
CA TYR A 62 -18.81 21.59 -15.78
C TYR A 62 -19.46 22.88 -16.30
N GLU A 63 -20.20 22.80 -17.41
CA GLU A 63 -20.92 23.98 -17.96
C GLU A 63 -22.13 24.41 -17.11
N THR A 64 -22.62 23.53 -16.25
CA THR A 64 -23.76 23.72 -15.35
C THR A 64 -23.37 23.38 -13.92
N GLU A 65 -24.10 23.91 -12.93
CA GLU A 65 -23.95 23.47 -11.54
C GLU A 65 -24.21 21.97 -11.42
N LEU A 66 -23.38 21.29 -10.62
CA LEU A 66 -23.62 19.91 -10.24
C LEU A 66 -24.82 19.84 -9.28
N PRO A 67 -25.56 18.72 -9.22
CA PRO A 67 -26.51 18.45 -8.13
C PRO A 67 -25.87 18.68 -6.76
N GLY A 68 -26.63 19.20 -5.79
CA GLY A 68 -26.09 19.68 -4.51
C GLY A 68 -25.35 18.60 -3.71
N GLU A 69 -25.81 17.36 -3.82
CA GLU A 69 -25.21 16.14 -3.29
C GLU A 69 -23.79 15.83 -3.82
N TYR A 70 -23.44 16.40 -4.97
CA TYR A 70 -22.15 16.21 -5.66
C TYR A 70 -21.28 17.49 -5.68
N GLN A 71 -21.72 18.59 -5.05
CA GLN A 71 -20.97 19.86 -5.00
C GLN A 71 -19.86 19.89 -3.94
N TYR A 72 -18.94 18.90 -3.98
CA TYR A 72 -17.85 18.73 -3.00
C TYR A 72 -16.92 19.94 -2.86
N PHE A 73 -16.85 20.80 -3.87
CA PHE A 73 -15.99 21.98 -3.90
C PHE A 73 -16.76 23.32 -3.88
N SER A 74 -18.07 23.31 -3.58
CA SER A 74 -18.92 24.50 -3.48
C SER A 74 -18.29 25.65 -2.68
N SER A 75 -17.71 25.34 -1.51
CA SER A 75 -17.04 26.29 -0.61
C SER A 75 -15.66 26.77 -1.07
N THR A 76 -15.05 26.16 -2.10
CA THR A 76 -13.62 26.33 -2.43
C THR A 76 -13.36 26.65 -3.91
N LEU A 77 -13.83 25.81 -4.83
CA LEU A 77 -13.67 25.97 -6.29
C LEU A 77 -14.98 26.31 -7.01
N GLY A 78 -16.13 26.12 -6.35
CA GLY A 78 -17.47 26.47 -6.83
C GLY A 78 -18.36 25.26 -7.09
N SER A 79 -19.66 25.54 -7.28
CA SER A 79 -20.75 24.57 -7.55
C SER A 79 -20.63 23.79 -8.88
N HIS A 80 -19.71 24.20 -9.75
CA HIS A 80 -19.48 23.63 -11.09
C HIS A 80 -18.25 22.70 -11.13
N VAL A 81 -17.64 22.40 -9.98
CA VAL A 81 -16.37 21.66 -9.89
C VAL A 81 -16.55 20.38 -9.08
N GLY A 82 -16.08 19.27 -9.65
CA GLY A 82 -16.17 17.93 -9.08
C GLY A 82 -15.13 17.00 -9.70
N GLY A 83 -15.23 15.70 -9.43
CA GLY A 83 -14.48 14.66 -10.13
C GLY A 83 -14.95 14.49 -11.57
N ASP A 84 -14.07 14.08 -12.47
CA ASP A 84 -14.31 14.03 -13.93
C ASP A 84 -15.13 12.83 -14.44
N ASP A 85 -15.71 12.03 -13.53
CA ASP A 85 -16.45 10.80 -13.82
C ASP A 85 -17.76 10.75 -13.00
N SER A 86 -18.89 10.69 -13.70
CA SER A 86 -20.23 10.67 -13.10
C SER A 86 -20.64 9.30 -12.54
N PHE A 87 -19.98 8.20 -12.93
CA PHE A 87 -20.29 6.85 -12.42
C PHE A 87 -19.83 6.64 -10.96
N ILE A 88 -19.02 7.55 -10.45
CA ILE A 88 -18.53 7.57 -9.07
C ILE A 88 -19.04 8.81 -8.33
N ASP A 89 -20.28 9.25 -8.63
CA ASP A 89 -20.94 10.39 -7.99
C ASP A 89 -20.16 11.71 -8.10
N PHE A 90 -19.37 11.88 -9.18
CA PHE A 90 -18.41 12.99 -9.34
C PHE A 90 -17.36 13.07 -8.21
N CYS A 91 -17.04 11.95 -7.54
CA CYS A 91 -15.95 11.90 -6.58
C CYS A 91 -14.59 11.93 -7.29
N PRO A 92 -13.73 12.93 -7.06
CA PRO A 92 -12.41 12.99 -7.70
C PRO A 92 -11.50 11.87 -7.18
N VAL A 93 -10.91 11.13 -8.12
CA VAL A 93 -10.01 10.00 -7.86
C VAL A 93 -8.67 10.22 -8.54
N TYR A 94 -7.66 9.43 -8.17
CA TYR A 94 -6.40 9.41 -8.89
C TYR A 94 -6.56 8.67 -10.22
N LYS A 95 -6.64 9.40 -11.33
CA LYS A 95 -6.79 8.83 -12.67
C LYS A 95 -5.43 8.55 -13.27
N GLY A 96 -5.22 7.29 -13.65
CA GLY A 96 -3.98 6.82 -14.26
C GLY A 96 -3.68 7.52 -15.57
N PHE A 97 -2.42 7.92 -15.78
CA PHE A 97 -1.97 8.36 -17.09
C PHE A 97 -1.94 7.17 -18.06
N SER A 98 -2.38 7.38 -19.31
CA SER A 98 -2.37 6.32 -20.35
C SER A 98 -0.96 5.81 -20.67
N ASN A 99 0.06 6.66 -20.49
CA ASN A 99 1.47 6.31 -20.59
C ASN A 99 2.12 6.06 -19.21
N GLY A 100 1.33 5.85 -18.14
CA GLY A 100 1.80 5.69 -16.75
C GLY A 100 1.73 4.28 -16.17
N ASP A 101 1.38 3.27 -16.96
CA ASP A 101 1.30 1.87 -16.52
C ASP A 101 2.68 1.33 -16.08
N CYS A 102 2.79 0.90 -14.83
CA CYS A 102 4.01 0.32 -14.28
C CYS A 102 4.39 -1.03 -14.92
N LYS A 103 3.46 -1.72 -15.58
CA LYS A 103 3.72 -2.94 -16.36
C LYS A 103 4.18 -2.67 -17.78
N ASN A 104 4.12 -1.43 -18.28
CA ASN A 104 4.65 -1.08 -19.60
C ASN A 104 6.10 -0.56 -19.45
N PRO A 105 7.12 -1.20 -20.05
CA PRO A 105 8.49 -0.67 -20.00
C PRO A 105 8.65 0.68 -20.72
N GLU A 106 7.81 0.98 -21.73
CA GLU A 106 7.88 2.24 -22.48
C GLU A 106 7.50 3.45 -21.63
N SER A 107 6.63 3.26 -20.64
CA SER A 107 6.21 4.28 -19.67
C SER A 107 7.38 4.89 -18.88
N GLN A 108 8.49 4.17 -18.74
CA GLN A 108 9.70 4.69 -18.08
C GLN A 108 10.29 5.91 -18.81
N ALA A 109 10.20 5.95 -20.14
CA ALA A 109 10.75 7.05 -20.94
C ALA A 109 9.99 8.37 -20.75
N PHE A 110 8.72 8.30 -20.37
CA PHE A 110 7.83 9.46 -20.21
C PHE A 110 7.67 9.92 -18.76
N LEU A 111 7.55 8.97 -17.82
CA LEU A 111 7.16 9.24 -16.42
C LEU A 111 8.11 8.63 -15.39
N GLY A 112 9.27 8.11 -15.81
CA GLY A 112 10.33 7.67 -14.91
C GLY A 112 11.04 8.85 -14.23
N LEU A 113 10.95 8.93 -12.90
CA LEU A 113 11.52 10.00 -12.08
C LEU A 113 12.86 9.60 -11.45
N ALA A 114 13.07 8.30 -11.25
CA ALA A 114 14.26 7.77 -10.61
C ALA A 114 14.78 6.53 -11.34
N SER A 115 16.11 6.36 -11.41
CA SER A 115 16.76 5.24 -12.12
C SER A 115 16.59 3.88 -11.42
N ASN A 116 15.85 3.85 -10.32
CA ASN A 116 15.54 2.67 -9.51
C ASN A 116 14.05 2.35 -9.49
N GLU A 117 13.25 2.99 -10.34
CA GLU A 117 11.93 2.50 -10.72
C GLU A 117 12.05 1.30 -11.65
N ASP A 118 11.06 0.42 -11.59
CA ASP A 118 11.07 -0.90 -12.21
C ASP A 118 9.83 -1.06 -13.10
N PHE A 119 9.82 -0.34 -14.21
CA PHE A 119 8.77 -0.44 -15.23
C PHE A 119 8.92 -1.74 -16.04
N GLY A 120 7.80 -2.30 -16.51
CA GLY A 120 7.80 -3.52 -17.33
C GLY A 120 7.81 -4.83 -16.54
N SER A 121 8.10 -4.81 -15.24
CA SER A 121 8.01 -6.00 -14.39
C SER A 121 6.55 -6.38 -14.11
N ARG A 122 6.22 -7.68 -14.23
CA ARG A 122 4.85 -8.24 -14.05
C ARG A 122 4.21 -7.87 -12.69
N ASN A 123 5.02 -7.87 -11.63
CA ASN A 123 4.69 -7.48 -10.26
C ASN A 123 5.00 -6.01 -9.92
N SER A 124 5.31 -5.17 -10.91
CA SER A 124 5.47 -3.74 -10.70
C SER A 124 4.13 -3.09 -10.42
N ARG A 125 4.06 -2.28 -9.37
CA ARG A 125 2.89 -1.50 -8.98
C ARG A 125 3.32 -0.08 -8.64
N CYS A 126 2.39 0.84 -8.83
CA CYS A 126 2.55 2.23 -8.44
C CYS A 126 2.47 2.33 -6.91
N LEU A 127 3.48 2.90 -6.29
CA LEU A 127 3.52 3.24 -4.86
C LEU A 127 3.71 4.74 -4.70
N SER A 128 2.92 5.35 -3.81
CA SER A 128 3.10 6.75 -3.42
C SER A 128 4.43 6.96 -2.70
N GLY A 129 4.96 8.18 -2.74
CA GLY A 129 6.23 8.51 -2.12
C GLY A 129 6.56 10.00 -2.15
N LEU A 130 7.80 10.34 -1.79
CA LEU A 130 8.27 11.72 -1.77
C LEU A 130 9.66 11.87 -2.42
N ILE A 131 9.85 12.94 -3.18
CA ILE A 131 11.17 13.44 -3.60
C ILE A 131 11.30 14.89 -3.14
N ALA A 132 12.37 15.21 -2.42
CA ALA A 132 12.63 16.59 -1.94
C ALA A 132 11.41 17.24 -1.23
N GLN A 133 10.67 16.45 -0.43
CA GLN A 133 9.43 16.82 0.28
C GLN A 133 8.20 17.11 -0.59
N ARG A 134 8.24 16.84 -1.90
CA ARG A 134 7.05 16.81 -2.76
C ARG A 134 6.49 15.40 -2.87
N ARG A 135 5.16 15.27 -2.82
CA ARG A 135 4.47 14.02 -3.14
C ARG A 135 4.75 13.62 -4.59
N THR A 136 4.88 12.31 -4.79
CA THR A 136 5.00 11.73 -6.12
C THR A 136 4.67 10.24 -6.08
N ALA A 137 4.81 9.55 -7.21
CA ALA A 137 4.62 8.11 -7.30
C ALA A 137 5.73 7.40 -8.08
N PHE A 138 5.94 6.13 -7.72
CA PHE A 138 7.01 5.28 -8.22
C PHE A 138 6.48 3.92 -8.68
N CYS A 139 6.94 3.44 -9.83
CA CYS A 139 6.72 2.05 -10.24
C CYS A 139 7.77 1.14 -9.59
N MET A 140 7.32 0.22 -8.74
CA MET A 140 8.18 -0.63 -7.90
C MET A 140 7.65 -2.07 -7.89
N GLN A 141 8.54 -3.06 -7.97
CA GLN A 141 8.12 -4.45 -7.74
C GLN A 141 7.66 -4.64 -6.29
N ILE A 142 6.50 -5.27 -6.13
CA ILE A 142 6.00 -5.74 -4.85
C ILE A 142 6.00 -7.27 -4.75
N ALA A 143 5.99 -7.80 -3.54
CA ALA A 143 5.79 -9.21 -3.26
C ALA A 143 4.97 -9.38 -1.97
N CYS A 144 3.89 -10.15 -2.04
CA CYS A 144 3.03 -10.50 -0.92
C CYS A 144 3.34 -11.93 -0.49
N VAL A 145 4.08 -12.12 0.60
CA VAL A 145 4.44 -13.45 1.12
C VAL A 145 3.31 -13.99 1.99
N VAL A 146 2.62 -15.02 1.52
CA VAL A 146 1.37 -15.51 2.14
C VAL A 146 1.62 -16.17 3.50
N GLU A 147 2.62 -17.07 3.61
CA GLU A 147 2.91 -17.85 4.82
C GLU A 147 3.14 -17.00 6.10
N GLY A 148 3.58 -15.74 5.93
CA GLY A 148 3.83 -14.81 7.02
C GLY A 148 3.14 -13.46 6.91
N GLN A 149 2.20 -13.28 5.98
CA GLN A 149 1.48 -12.02 5.73
C GLN A 149 2.41 -10.80 5.52
N TYR A 150 3.54 -10.98 4.83
CA TYR A 150 4.56 -9.94 4.68
C TYR A 150 4.51 -9.27 3.29
N LEU A 151 4.23 -7.97 3.26
CA LEU A 151 4.42 -7.15 2.05
C LEU A 151 5.88 -6.69 1.94
N PHE A 152 6.52 -7.00 0.82
CA PHE A 152 7.84 -6.49 0.46
C PHE A 152 7.77 -5.56 -0.76
N VAL A 153 8.63 -4.54 -0.76
CA VAL A 153 8.85 -3.60 -1.87
C VAL A 153 10.32 -3.69 -2.31
N LYS A 154 10.59 -3.71 -3.61
CA LYS A 154 11.93 -3.80 -4.17
C LYS A 154 12.54 -2.43 -4.40
N ILE A 155 13.42 -2.00 -3.49
CA ILE A 155 14.08 -0.69 -3.52
C ILE A 155 15.55 -0.86 -3.85
N ASN A 156 16.05 -0.20 -4.90
CA ASN A 156 17.46 -0.30 -5.33
C ASN A 156 17.92 -1.77 -5.50
N GLY A 157 17.06 -2.62 -6.09
CA GLY A 157 17.30 -4.05 -6.27
C GLY A 157 17.27 -4.91 -4.99
N ARG A 158 16.79 -4.37 -3.86
CA ARG A 158 16.69 -5.08 -2.58
C ARG A 158 15.25 -5.13 -2.11
N TRP A 159 14.79 -6.31 -1.68
CA TRP A 159 13.51 -6.45 -1.00
C TRP A 159 13.58 -5.83 0.40
N MET A 160 12.67 -4.89 0.66
CA MET A 160 12.48 -4.17 1.92
C MET A 160 11.09 -4.53 2.45
N LEU A 161 10.98 -4.83 3.74
CA LEU A 161 9.72 -5.16 4.39
C LEU A 161 8.91 -3.89 4.66
N CYS A 162 7.60 -3.94 4.36
CA CYS A 162 6.61 -3.00 4.87
C CYS A 162 5.97 -3.59 6.13
N GLU A 163 6.29 -3.01 7.28
CA GLU A 163 5.81 -3.40 8.62
C GLU A 163 4.42 -2.82 8.93
N SER A 164 4.04 -1.70 8.29
CA SER A 164 2.71 -1.09 8.44
C SER A 164 2.32 -0.20 7.26
N ALA A 165 1.01 -0.02 7.06
CA ALA A 165 0.45 0.93 6.11
C ALA A 165 0.92 2.36 6.44
N GLY A 166 1.35 3.11 5.44
CA GLY A 166 1.88 4.47 5.61
C GLY A 166 3.33 4.54 6.11
N GLN A 167 4.02 3.41 6.34
CA GLN A 167 5.44 3.42 6.70
C GLN A 167 6.28 4.05 5.58
N GLU A 168 7.15 4.99 5.92
CA GLU A 168 8.08 5.60 4.97
C GLU A 168 9.41 4.81 4.92
N LEU A 169 9.79 4.36 3.72
CA LEU A 169 11.07 3.70 3.44
C LEU A 169 12.00 4.67 2.69
N ASP A 170 13.07 5.11 3.35
CA ASP A 170 14.08 5.99 2.74
C ASP A 170 14.89 5.28 1.65
N PHE A 171 15.14 5.96 0.54
CA PHE A 171 16.04 5.49 -0.52
C PHE A 171 16.89 6.63 -1.11
N LYS A 172 17.93 6.24 -1.84
CA LYS A 172 18.81 7.17 -2.57
C LYS A 172 18.83 6.81 -4.05
N SER A 173 18.73 7.82 -4.91
CA SER A 173 18.79 7.69 -6.37
C SER A 173 19.68 8.80 -6.92
N GLY A 174 20.88 8.44 -7.36
CA GLY A 174 21.93 9.43 -7.69
C GLY A 174 22.18 10.39 -6.52
N SER A 175 22.01 11.69 -6.78
CA SER A 175 22.17 12.77 -5.79
C SER A 175 20.92 13.03 -4.93
N TRP A 176 19.79 12.37 -5.22
CA TRP A 176 18.51 12.62 -4.56
C TRP A 176 18.26 11.63 -3.42
N ASN A 177 17.68 12.11 -2.32
CA ASN A 177 17.06 11.28 -1.30
C ASN A 177 15.55 11.34 -1.51
N GLY A 178 14.91 10.17 -1.52
CA GLY A 178 13.46 10.03 -1.63
C GLY A 178 12.93 9.06 -0.59
N LYS A 179 11.60 9.00 -0.49
CA LYS A 179 10.89 8.06 0.37
C LYS A 179 9.82 7.33 -0.43
N ILE A 180 9.58 6.07 -0.12
CA ILE A 180 8.43 5.31 -0.62
C ILE A 180 7.50 5.08 0.56
N VAL A 181 6.21 5.33 0.37
CA VAL A 181 5.18 5.05 1.37
C VAL A 181 4.67 3.63 1.14
N CYS A 182 4.80 2.77 2.14
CA CYS A 182 4.23 1.43 2.13
C CYS A 182 2.70 1.50 2.02
N PRO A 183 2.07 0.84 1.04
CA PRO A 183 0.63 0.83 0.89
C PRO A 183 -0.01 -0.09 1.94
N ASP A 184 -1.32 0.00 2.12
CA ASP A 184 -2.05 -0.90 3.01
C ASP A 184 -2.01 -2.36 2.49
N PRO A 185 -1.49 -3.34 3.26
CA PRO A 185 -1.53 -4.75 2.91
C PRO A 185 -2.96 -5.30 2.71
N ILE A 186 -3.99 -4.74 3.36
CA ILE A 186 -5.40 -5.15 3.17
C ILE A 186 -5.85 -4.91 1.72
N ARG A 187 -5.37 -3.82 1.11
CA ARG A 187 -5.68 -3.48 -0.28
C ARG A 187 -4.73 -4.12 -1.28
N THR A 188 -3.44 -4.17 -0.93
CA THR A 188 -2.37 -4.61 -1.85
C THR A 188 -2.24 -6.13 -1.88
N CYS A 189 -2.36 -6.77 -0.72
CA CYS A 189 -2.20 -8.20 -0.49
C CYS A 189 -3.46 -8.82 0.16
N PRO A 190 -4.68 -8.66 -0.39
CA PRO A 190 -5.92 -9.09 0.25
C PRO A 190 -5.96 -10.56 0.69
N THR A 191 -5.27 -11.46 -0.04
CA THR A 191 -5.12 -12.89 0.30
C THR A 191 -4.44 -13.12 1.66
N PHE A 192 -3.77 -12.12 2.24
CA PHE A 192 -3.28 -12.20 3.64
C PHE A 192 -4.42 -12.34 4.64
N TYR A 193 -5.55 -11.67 4.39
CA TYR A 193 -6.66 -11.59 5.30
C TYR A 193 -7.68 -12.66 4.95
N CYS A 194 -8.23 -12.63 3.74
CA CYS A 194 -9.17 -13.64 3.27
C CYS A 194 -8.63 -14.32 2.02
N ASP A 195 -8.45 -15.64 2.08
CA ASP A 195 -7.98 -16.40 0.91
C ASP A 195 -8.93 -16.16 -0.27
N ARG A 196 -8.34 -15.65 -1.36
CA ARG A 196 -9.03 -15.23 -2.59
C ARG A 196 -10.23 -14.31 -2.37
N ASP A 197 -10.27 -13.47 -1.33
CA ASP A 197 -11.44 -12.64 -0.97
C ASP A 197 -12.75 -13.43 -0.85
N CYS A 198 -12.70 -14.70 -0.42
CA CYS A 198 -13.86 -15.58 -0.35
C CYS A 198 -14.48 -15.91 -1.74
N LEU A 199 -13.76 -15.68 -2.85
CA LEU A 199 -14.18 -16.09 -4.19
C LEU A 199 -14.51 -17.59 -4.25
N GLY A 200 -15.65 -17.93 -4.84
CA GLY A 200 -16.20 -19.29 -4.82
C GLY A 200 -17.13 -19.57 -3.63
N THR A 201 -17.29 -18.62 -2.71
CA THR A 201 -18.32 -18.64 -1.66
C THR A 201 -19.32 -17.49 -1.86
N ASN A 202 -20.49 -17.58 -1.23
CA ASN A 202 -21.42 -16.43 -1.10
C ASN A 202 -21.11 -15.60 0.16
N GLY A 203 -19.84 -15.59 0.59
CA GLY A 203 -19.37 -14.96 1.81
C GLY A 203 -18.95 -13.52 1.64
N THR A 204 -18.99 -12.77 2.75
CA THR A 204 -18.28 -11.51 2.90
C THR A 204 -17.03 -11.76 3.74
N CYS A 205 -15.87 -11.28 3.28
CA CYS A 205 -14.64 -11.29 4.06
C CYS A 205 -14.76 -10.35 5.28
N ASP A 206 -14.57 -10.87 6.49
CA ASP A 206 -14.25 -10.05 7.65
C ASP A 206 -12.74 -9.86 7.74
N TYR A 207 -12.26 -8.71 7.27
CA TYR A 207 -10.83 -8.37 7.25
C TYR A 207 -10.20 -8.25 8.66
N ASN A 208 -10.98 -8.25 9.75
CA ASN A 208 -10.45 -8.24 11.12
C ASN A 208 -10.04 -9.63 11.61
N THR A 209 -10.79 -10.66 11.20
CA THR A 209 -10.57 -12.07 11.59
C THR A 209 -9.89 -12.88 10.49
N GLY A 210 -10.01 -12.42 9.24
CA GLY A 210 -9.62 -13.17 8.05
C GLY A 210 -10.64 -14.23 7.63
N GLU A 211 -11.81 -14.24 8.26
CA GLU A 211 -12.82 -15.27 8.06
C GLU A 211 -13.80 -14.90 6.93
N CYS A 212 -14.14 -15.91 6.12
CA CYS A 212 -15.20 -15.79 5.12
C CYS A 212 -16.55 -16.06 5.77
N VAL A 213 -17.33 -14.99 5.95
CA VAL A 213 -18.59 -15.02 6.69
C VAL A 213 -19.77 -15.08 5.73
N CYS A 214 -20.48 -16.19 5.73
CA CYS A 214 -21.67 -16.44 4.94
C CYS A 214 -22.94 -16.14 5.75
N SER A 215 -23.90 -15.43 5.14
CA SER A 215 -25.25 -15.27 5.68
C SER A 215 -26.17 -16.35 5.12
N TYR A 216 -26.64 -17.24 5.99
CA TYR A 216 -27.60 -18.29 5.66
C TYR A 216 -29.02 -17.93 6.15
N GLY A 217 -30.06 -18.54 5.58
CA GLY A 217 -31.45 -18.31 5.99
C GLY A 217 -32.16 -17.17 5.26
N SER A 218 -33.32 -16.76 5.76
CA SER A 218 -34.18 -15.74 5.13
C SER A 218 -33.74 -14.32 5.48
N PRO A 219 -34.00 -13.30 4.65
CA PRO A 219 -33.62 -11.90 4.93
C PRO A 219 -34.14 -11.35 6.26
N SER A 220 -35.26 -11.88 6.77
CA SER A 220 -35.85 -11.51 8.07
C SER A 220 -35.19 -12.18 9.28
N ARG A 221 -34.36 -13.22 9.08
CA ARG A 221 -33.59 -13.94 10.11
C ARG A 221 -32.29 -14.51 9.51
N PRO A 222 -31.31 -13.64 9.17
CA PRO A 222 -30.00 -14.10 8.71
C PRO A 222 -29.27 -14.82 9.86
N VAL A 223 -28.75 -16.01 9.56
CA VAL A 223 -27.82 -16.76 10.41
C VAL A 223 -26.43 -16.55 9.83
N ILE A 224 -25.64 -15.75 10.54
CA ILE A 224 -24.26 -15.42 10.18
C ILE A 224 -23.35 -16.55 10.67
N GLY A 225 -22.52 -17.11 9.78
CA GLY A 225 -21.57 -18.18 10.14
C GLY A 225 -20.47 -18.34 9.11
N LEU A 226 -19.46 -19.16 9.42
CA LEU A 226 -18.38 -19.45 8.47
C LEU A 226 -18.92 -20.09 7.20
N CYS A 227 -18.43 -19.61 6.06
CA CYS A 227 -18.62 -20.28 4.78
C CYS A 227 -18.01 -21.69 4.86
N GLY A 228 -18.80 -22.72 4.61
CA GLY A 228 -18.31 -24.10 4.60
C GLY A 228 -17.15 -24.25 3.60
N ASN A 229 -16.09 -24.95 4.00
CA ASN A 229 -14.94 -25.25 3.14
C ASN A 229 -15.39 -26.08 1.92
N THR A 230 -15.78 -25.41 0.84
CA THR A 230 -15.62 -25.96 -0.51
C THR A 230 -14.13 -26.14 -0.74
N THR A 231 -13.67 -27.38 -0.60
CA THR A 231 -12.36 -27.82 -1.07
C THR A 231 -12.36 -27.79 -2.59
N LEU A 232 -12.28 -26.58 -3.13
CA LEU A 232 -12.09 -26.31 -4.54
C LEU A 232 -10.68 -26.78 -4.87
N GLU A 233 -10.62 -27.98 -5.45
CA GLU A 233 -9.39 -28.63 -5.83
C GLU A 233 -8.58 -27.67 -6.73
N SER A 234 -7.29 -27.53 -6.42
CA SER A 234 -6.49 -26.38 -6.86
C SER A 234 -6.10 -26.46 -8.34
N GLU A 235 -7.07 -26.28 -9.24
CA GLU A 235 -6.77 -25.70 -10.54
C GLU A 235 -6.29 -24.26 -10.30
N LEU A 236 -5.01 -24.07 -10.59
CA LEU A 236 -4.28 -22.83 -10.39
C LEU A 236 -4.68 -21.84 -11.49
N ILE A 237 -5.90 -21.30 -11.39
CA ILE A 237 -6.40 -20.27 -12.31
C ILE A 237 -5.39 -19.12 -12.34
N ASP A 238 -4.92 -18.80 -13.54
CA ASP A 238 -3.87 -17.81 -13.86
C ASP A 238 -4.41 -16.38 -13.64
N SER A 239 -4.78 -16.09 -12.39
CA SER A 239 -5.32 -14.81 -11.97
C SER A 239 -4.20 -13.77 -12.01
N PRO A 240 -4.41 -12.57 -12.60
CA PRO A 240 -3.40 -11.51 -12.68
C PRO A 240 -2.99 -10.93 -11.31
N LEU A 241 -3.57 -11.45 -10.22
CA LEU A 241 -3.17 -11.20 -8.85
C LEU A 241 -2.07 -12.17 -8.35
N MET A 242 -2.00 -13.40 -8.88
CA MET A 242 -1.02 -14.43 -8.45
C MET A 242 0.43 -14.00 -8.68
N ASP A 243 0.67 -13.14 -9.67
CA ASP A 243 1.97 -12.69 -10.17
C ASP A 243 2.89 -12.04 -9.12
N TYR A 244 2.33 -11.60 -8.00
CA TYR A 244 3.07 -10.99 -6.91
C TYR A 244 2.82 -11.68 -5.56
N TYR A 245 2.04 -12.77 -5.53
CA TYR A 245 1.99 -13.66 -4.36
C TYR A 245 3.16 -14.62 -4.40
N VAL A 246 3.88 -14.67 -3.28
CA VAL A 246 5.06 -15.52 -3.11
C VAL A 246 4.72 -16.50 -1.98
N PRO A 247 4.89 -17.82 -2.16
CA PRO A 247 4.54 -18.78 -1.12
C PRO A 247 5.37 -18.55 0.15
N THR A 248 6.69 -18.40 0.02
CA THR A 248 7.61 -18.32 1.16
C THR A 248 8.56 -17.11 1.07
N THR A 249 9.19 -16.73 2.17
CA THR A 249 10.27 -15.72 2.14
C THR A 249 11.56 -16.22 1.47
N ASP A 250 11.71 -17.53 1.28
CA ASP A 250 12.93 -18.13 0.71
C ASP A 250 13.05 -17.89 -0.79
N ASP A 251 11.92 -17.71 -1.48
CA ASP A 251 11.83 -17.32 -2.88
C ASP A 251 12.31 -15.86 -3.11
N LEU A 252 12.38 -15.04 -2.05
CA LEU A 252 12.95 -13.68 -2.06
C LEU A 252 14.48 -13.73 -1.82
N ASP A 253 15.19 -14.39 -2.73
CA ASP A 253 16.59 -14.85 -2.65
C ASP A 253 17.65 -13.75 -2.29
N GLY A 254 17.26 -12.47 -2.32
CA GLY A 254 18.07 -11.34 -1.86
C GLY A 254 18.19 -11.18 -0.34
N PHE A 255 17.21 -11.64 0.46
CA PHE A 255 17.17 -11.37 1.90
C PHE A 255 18.04 -12.35 2.72
N ARG A 256 17.98 -13.65 2.38
CA ARG A 256 18.63 -14.72 3.14
C ARG A 256 20.16 -14.67 3.05
N ARG A 257 20.71 -14.41 1.85
CA ARG A 257 22.16 -14.44 1.57
C ARG A 257 22.96 -13.42 2.40
N ARG A 258 22.35 -12.35 2.90
CA ARG A 258 22.99 -11.42 3.87
C ARG A 258 22.87 -11.85 5.32
N ARG A 259 21.71 -12.32 5.79
CA ARG A 259 21.58 -12.77 7.20
C ARG A 259 22.50 -13.94 7.49
N THR A 260 22.58 -14.94 6.61
CA THR A 260 23.52 -16.05 6.76
C THR A 260 24.97 -15.59 6.68
N SER A 261 25.31 -14.68 5.75
CA SER A 261 26.66 -14.12 5.65
C SER A 261 27.09 -13.34 6.90
N ILE A 262 26.20 -12.51 7.49
CA ILE A 262 26.50 -11.76 8.71
C ILE A 262 26.68 -12.70 9.91
N VAL A 263 25.80 -13.68 10.09
CA VAL A 263 25.91 -14.66 11.18
C VAL A 263 27.18 -15.51 11.04
N LEU A 264 27.50 -15.95 9.82
CA LEU A 264 28.73 -16.71 9.54
C LEU A 264 30.00 -15.87 9.73
N TRP A 265 29.95 -14.57 9.39
CA TRP A 265 31.05 -13.63 9.62
C TRP A 265 31.26 -13.35 11.11
N ILE A 266 30.18 -13.11 11.88
CA ILE A 266 30.24 -12.97 13.34
C ILE A 266 30.79 -14.25 13.98
N ALA A 267 30.34 -15.43 13.54
CA ALA A 267 30.83 -16.72 14.05
C ALA A 267 32.32 -16.93 13.75
N THR A 268 32.77 -16.66 12.52
CA THR A 268 34.19 -16.81 12.15
C THR A 268 35.10 -15.82 12.86
N VAL A 269 34.70 -14.55 12.99
CA VAL A 269 35.45 -13.55 13.78
C VAL A 269 35.51 -13.96 15.26
N SER A 270 34.39 -14.38 15.85
CA SER A 270 34.32 -14.82 17.26
C SER A 270 35.22 -16.03 17.52
N CYS A 271 35.16 -17.06 16.66
CA CYS A 271 36.05 -18.22 16.74
C CYS A 271 37.52 -17.84 16.58
N GLY A 272 37.85 -16.91 15.69
CA GLY A 272 39.21 -16.38 15.53
C GLY A 272 39.72 -15.68 16.78
N CYS A 273 38.91 -14.80 17.39
CA CYS A 273 39.24 -14.15 18.66
C CYS A 273 39.44 -15.16 19.80
N ILE A 274 38.56 -16.16 19.94
CA ILE A 274 38.68 -17.21 20.95
C ILE A 274 39.95 -18.03 20.74
N ALA A 275 40.27 -18.42 19.50
CA ALA A 275 41.48 -19.15 19.18
C ALA A 275 42.77 -18.36 19.53
N LEU A 276 42.80 -17.06 19.24
CA LEU A 276 43.92 -16.18 19.61
C LEU A 276 44.07 -16.03 21.14
N ILE A 277 42.96 -15.91 21.88
CA ILE A 277 42.97 -15.87 23.34
C ILE A 277 43.53 -17.18 23.91
N LEU A 278 43.04 -18.34 23.44
CA LEU A 278 43.53 -19.65 23.87
C LEU A 278 45.02 -19.84 23.55
N LEU A 279 45.46 -19.41 22.38
CA LEU A 279 46.86 -19.49 21.96
C LEU A 279 47.76 -18.58 22.83
N ALA A 280 47.30 -17.38 23.19
CA ALA A 280 48.00 -16.51 24.14
C ALA A 280 48.09 -17.12 25.56
N PHE A 281 47.03 -17.80 26.03
CA PHE A 281 47.06 -18.54 27.29
C PHE A 281 48.05 -19.71 27.25
N LEU A 282 48.09 -20.48 26.16
CA LEU A 282 49.03 -21.59 25.98
C LEU A 282 50.50 -21.11 25.93
N LEU A 283 50.79 -20.02 25.21
CA LEU A 283 52.11 -19.39 25.18
C LEU A 283 52.54 -18.88 26.57
N ARG A 284 51.61 -18.28 27.33
CA ARG A 284 51.89 -17.83 28.71
C ARG A 284 52.14 -19.00 29.65
N TRP A 285 51.39 -20.09 29.53
CA TRP A 285 51.54 -21.31 30.34
C TRP A 285 52.88 -22.00 30.08
N THR A 286 53.23 -22.23 28.81
CA THR A 286 54.51 -22.83 28.41
C THR A 286 55.70 -21.96 28.78
N GLY A 287 55.58 -20.63 28.71
CA GLY A 287 56.58 -19.69 29.22
C GLY A 287 56.83 -19.81 30.73
N CYS A 288 55.82 -20.15 31.54
CA CYS A 288 55.98 -20.42 32.96
C CYS A 288 56.68 -21.75 33.25
N LEU A 289 56.41 -22.80 32.46
CA LEU A 289 57.05 -24.12 32.65
C LEU A 289 58.56 -24.09 32.35
N ASN A 290 59.01 -23.23 31.44
CA ASN A 290 60.41 -23.18 31.00
C ASN A 290 61.31 -22.22 31.82
N ARG A 291 60.80 -21.63 32.92
CA ARG A 291 61.60 -20.85 33.89
C ARG A 291 61.32 -21.32 35.33
N PRO A 292 62.08 -22.30 35.86
CA PRO A 292 61.84 -22.89 37.19
C PRO A 292 62.24 -21.99 38.39
N ARG A 293 62.31 -20.67 38.24
CA ARG A 293 62.65 -19.72 39.31
C ARG A 293 61.82 -18.44 39.22
N MET A 294 61.12 -18.11 40.31
CA MET A 294 60.33 -16.89 40.59
C MET A 294 58.85 -16.78 40.10
N CYS A 295 58.11 -17.89 40.00
CA CYS A 295 56.63 -17.86 39.91
C CYS A 295 55.93 -18.29 41.22
N PHE A 296 56.44 -17.83 42.36
CA PHE A 296 55.72 -17.84 43.65
C PHE A 296 56.14 -16.60 44.44
N ARG A 297 55.40 -15.50 44.30
CA ARG A 297 55.49 -14.37 45.22
C ARG A 297 54.11 -14.18 45.85
N THR A 298 54.07 -14.46 47.14
CA THR A 298 52.92 -14.44 48.04
C THR A 298 52.01 -13.22 47.84
N ALA A 299 50.71 -13.47 47.69
CA ALA A 299 49.71 -12.50 48.11
C ALA A 299 49.89 -12.27 49.62
N ARG A 300 50.14 -11.02 50.01
CA ARG A 300 50.29 -10.60 51.40
C ARG A 300 49.10 -9.72 51.76
N GLU A 301 48.55 -9.94 52.94
CA GLU A 301 47.45 -9.14 53.49
C GLU A 301 47.84 -7.66 53.60
N GLY A 302 46.89 -6.80 53.26
CA GLY A 302 46.95 -5.36 53.38
C GLY A 302 45.56 -4.80 53.12
N GLY A 303 44.86 -4.42 54.20
CA GLY A 303 43.56 -3.78 54.10
C GLY A 303 43.66 -2.27 53.90
N GLU A 304 42.49 -1.62 53.86
CA GLU A 304 42.32 -0.16 53.80
C GLU A 304 42.65 0.44 52.40
N GLN A 305 41.88 1.37 51.80
CA GLN A 305 40.88 2.29 52.34
C GLN A 305 39.74 2.53 51.32
N ILE A 306 38.59 3.03 51.79
CA ILE A 306 37.44 3.43 50.96
C ILE A 306 37.77 4.71 50.18
N PRO A 307 37.39 4.82 48.89
CA PRO A 307 36.46 5.88 48.51
C PRO A 307 35.28 5.39 47.67
N ASP A 308 34.10 5.89 48.04
CA ASP A 308 32.88 5.89 47.26
C ASP A 308 33.06 6.66 45.93
N PHE A 309 32.57 6.11 44.81
CA PHE A 309 32.07 6.91 43.68
C PHE A 309 31.12 6.09 42.79
N SER A 310 29.82 6.34 42.97
CA SER A 310 28.74 6.28 41.97
C SER A 310 28.78 5.17 40.89
N SER A 311 28.03 4.10 41.13
CA SER A 311 27.53 3.21 40.07
C SER A 311 26.63 3.97 39.09
N ASN A 312 26.88 3.84 37.78
CA ASN A 312 25.83 3.76 36.75
C ASN A 312 26.42 3.39 35.38
N LYS A 313 26.61 2.08 35.17
CA LYS A 313 26.46 1.39 33.88
C LYS A 313 26.43 -0.12 34.11
N ASP A 314 25.72 -0.80 33.21
CA ASP A 314 25.67 -2.25 33.01
C ASP A 314 25.00 -3.11 34.11
N LYS A 315 23.68 -3.26 33.96
CA LYS A 315 23.04 -4.58 34.09
C LYS A 315 22.47 -4.99 32.74
N PHE A 316 23.25 -5.78 32.01
CA PHE A 316 22.77 -6.57 30.88
C PHE A 316 22.24 -7.92 31.41
N VAL A 317 21.31 -8.54 30.68
CA VAL A 317 20.75 -9.90 30.89
C VAL A 317 19.88 -10.13 32.13
N ALA A 318 18.56 -10.11 31.93
CA ALA A 318 17.67 -11.21 32.31
C ALA A 318 16.33 -11.13 31.57
N THR A 319 15.69 -12.29 31.34
CA THR A 319 14.26 -12.45 31.01
C THR A 319 13.78 -11.95 29.64
N LEU A 320 14.26 -12.63 28.60
CA LEU A 320 13.37 -13.03 27.51
C LEU A 320 12.39 -14.08 28.08
N LEU A 321 11.08 -13.81 28.14
CA LEU A 321 9.97 -14.79 28.24
C LEU A 321 8.60 -14.06 28.32
N PHE A 322 7.67 -14.46 27.45
CA PHE A 322 6.22 -14.19 27.44
C PHE A 322 5.68 -12.78 27.77
N HIS A 323 5.18 -12.10 26.73
CA HIS A 323 3.79 -11.64 26.76
C HIS A 323 3.18 -11.54 25.35
N ILE A 324 2.67 -12.67 24.83
CA ILE A 324 1.51 -12.61 23.94
C ILE A 324 0.35 -12.15 24.82
N ARG A 325 -0.33 -11.06 24.45
CA ARG A 325 -1.56 -10.64 25.11
C ARG A 325 -2.69 -10.62 24.07
N VAL A 326 -3.34 -11.76 23.94
CA VAL A 326 -4.66 -11.87 23.32
C VAL A 326 -5.59 -10.91 24.08
N HIS A 327 -6.18 -9.94 23.38
CA HIS A 327 -7.33 -9.21 23.89
C HIS A 327 -8.59 -9.95 23.46
N ASN A 328 -9.26 -10.58 24.42
CA ASN A 328 -10.57 -11.20 24.25
C ASN A 328 -11.47 -10.72 25.40
N PRO A 329 -12.56 -10.00 25.10
CA PRO A 329 -13.61 -9.71 26.07
C PRO A 329 -15.02 -10.07 25.55
N ASN A 330 -15.37 -11.36 25.61
CA ASN A 330 -16.74 -11.85 25.86
C ASN A 330 -16.68 -12.53 27.25
N GLU A 331 -17.29 -12.03 28.34
CA GLU A 331 -18.70 -12.22 28.80
C GLU A 331 -18.80 -11.71 30.29
N THR A 332 -19.94 -11.57 31.02
CA THR A 332 -21.39 -11.52 30.76
C THR A 332 -22.09 -10.68 31.87
N ALA A 333 -23.03 -9.78 31.53
CA ALA A 333 -24.13 -9.25 32.39
C ALA A 333 -24.96 -8.25 31.55
N SER A 334 -26.19 -8.47 31.06
CA SER A 334 -27.37 -9.22 31.53
C SER A 334 -28.01 -8.69 32.83
N GLN A 335 -28.93 -7.74 32.67
CA GLN A 335 -30.15 -7.42 33.45
C GLN A 335 -30.57 -5.97 33.14
N THR A 336 -31.81 -5.52 32.90
CA THR A 336 -33.14 -6.06 32.48
C THR A 336 -34.10 -4.86 32.52
N ALA A 337 -35.19 -4.87 31.73
CA ALA A 337 -36.30 -3.90 31.69
C ALA A 337 -35.97 -2.47 31.15
N GLY A 338 -36.87 -1.79 30.42
CA GLY A 338 -38.22 -2.15 29.96
C GLY A 338 -38.84 -1.03 29.10
N GLU A 339 -40.13 -1.18 28.72
CA GLU A 339 -40.97 -0.28 27.88
C GLU A 339 -40.67 -0.36 26.35
N THR A 340 -41.56 -0.79 25.43
CA THR A 340 -42.91 -0.33 25.00
C THR A 340 -42.96 1.17 24.67
N GLU A 341 -43.46 1.66 23.53
CA GLU A 341 -44.54 1.14 22.66
C GLU A 341 -44.51 1.78 21.23
N ASN A 342 -45.21 1.17 20.26
CA ASN A 342 -45.86 1.75 19.07
C ASN A 342 -45.14 2.75 18.12
N SER A 343 -45.06 2.43 16.83
CA SER A 343 -46.12 2.80 15.86
C SER A 343 -45.72 2.51 14.41
N GLU A 344 -46.65 1.89 13.68
CA GLU A 344 -46.65 1.67 12.24
C GLU A 344 -46.51 2.97 11.41
N ARG A 345 -45.95 2.85 10.20
CA ARG A 345 -46.64 3.25 8.95
C ARG A 345 -45.93 2.76 7.69
N ASP A 346 -46.66 2.01 6.88
CA ASP A 346 -46.32 1.70 5.50
C ASP A 346 -46.44 2.94 4.60
N ALA A 347 -45.61 3.01 3.56
CA ALA A 347 -45.86 3.78 2.35
C ALA A 347 -45.10 3.16 1.16
N SER A 348 -45.67 2.11 0.57
CA SER A 348 -45.23 1.60 -0.73
C SER A 348 -45.71 2.53 -1.85
N VAL A 349 -44.78 3.07 -2.64
CA VAL A 349 -45.08 3.79 -3.88
C VAL A 349 -44.37 3.08 -5.02
N GLY A 350 -45.13 2.32 -5.81
CA GLY A 350 -44.63 1.77 -7.06
C GLY A 350 -44.66 2.83 -8.16
N PHE A 351 -43.59 2.92 -8.94
CA PHE A 351 -43.57 3.68 -10.18
C PHE A 351 -43.34 2.72 -11.35
N SER A 352 -44.34 2.57 -12.21
CA SER A 352 -44.20 1.93 -13.51
C SER A 352 -43.66 2.95 -14.51
N PHE A 353 -42.56 2.64 -15.18
CA PHE A 353 -42.19 3.33 -16.41
C PHE A 353 -42.63 2.49 -17.62
N SER A 354 -43.34 3.13 -18.54
CA SER A 354 -43.82 2.57 -19.79
C SER A 354 -42.74 2.67 -20.87
N GLU A 355 -42.57 1.60 -21.64
CA GLU A 355 -41.81 1.62 -22.89
C GLU A 355 -42.42 2.60 -23.91
N SER A 356 -41.57 3.26 -24.70
CA SER A 356 -41.97 3.94 -25.94
C SER A 356 -40.92 3.70 -27.01
N GLU A 357 -41.34 3.04 -28.09
CA GLU A 357 -40.53 2.59 -29.22
C GLU A 357 -40.28 3.66 -30.31
N VAL A 358 -39.28 3.38 -31.17
CA VAL A 358 -39.20 3.68 -32.62
C VAL A 358 -38.88 5.12 -33.09
N GLY A 359 -38.06 5.19 -34.15
CA GLY A 359 -37.72 6.39 -34.94
C GLY A 359 -36.22 6.46 -35.29
N ASP A 360 -35.69 5.50 -36.07
CA ASP A 360 -35.53 5.57 -37.54
C ASP A 360 -34.29 6.37 -38.03
N ASP A 361 -33.38 5.62 -38.65
CA ASP A 361 -32.19 6.05 -39.40
C ASP A 361 -32.60 6.73 -40.73
N PRO A 362 -31.83 7.70 -41.26
CA PRO A 362 -31.23 7.37 -42.57
C PRO A 362 -29.85 8.01 -42.90
N SER A 363 -28.95 7.11 -43.31
CA SER A 363 -28.25 7.10 -44.62
C SER A 363 -27.09 8.07 -44.92
N ILE A 364 -25.97 7.45 -45.31
CA ILE A 364 -24.70 8.02 -45.82
C ILE A 364 -24.79 8.32 -47.33
N PRO A 365 -24.06 9.35 -47.82
CA PRO A 365 -23.03 9.15 -48.86
C PRO A 365 -21.71 9.90 -48.49
N GLY A 366 -20.49 9.53 -48.91
CA GLY A 366 -20.03 8.56 -49.91
C GLY A 366 -19.03 9.21 -50.89
N SER A 367 -17.88 8.56 -51.19
CA SER A 367 -16.79 8.98 -52.14
C SER A 367 -15.88 10.16 -51.70
N ASP A 368 -14.58 10.25 -52.05
CA ASP A 368 -13.61 9.31 -52.66
C ASP A 368 -12.14 9.77 -52.37
N PRO A 369 -11.08 8.97 -52.65
CA PRO A 369 -9.70 9.25 -52.20
C PRO A 369 -8.82 10.03 -53.20
N GLY A 370 -7.76 10.69 -52.72
CA GLY A 370 -6.80 11.36 -53.60
C GLY A 370 -5.46 11.83 -53.00
N LYS A 371 -4.38 11.15 -53.41
CA LYS A 371 -2.98 11.63 -53.59
C LYS A 371 -2.10 11.97 -52.37
N VAL A 372 -1.20 11.01 -52.10
CA VAL A 372 0.28 11.13 -52.04
C VAL A 372 0.89 12.53 -52.12
N GLY A 373 1.71 12.85 -51.13
CA GLY A 373 2.84 13.79 -51.21
C GLY A 373 3.90 13.41 -50.17
N GLU A 374 5.11 13.08 -50.61
CA GLU A 374 6.29 12.92 -49.76
C GLU A 374 7.00 14.27 -49.65
N GLU A 375 7.27 14.79 -48.44
CA GLU A 375 8.49 15.57 -48.17
C GLU A 375 8.81 15.71 -46.67
N GLU A 376 10.03 16.19 -46.41
CA GLU A 376 10.91 16.03 -45.26
C GLU A 376 10.42 16.32 -43.82
N VAL A 377 10.85 15.41 -42.95
CA VAL A 377 11.43 15.61 -41.59
C VAL A 377 11.67 17.07 -41.15
N ALA A 378 11.03 17.45 -40.05
CA ALA A 378 11.55 18.43 -39.10
C ALA A 378 11.19 18.01 -37.66
N ASP A 379 12.20 17.88 -36.79
CA ASP A 379 12.02 17.62 -35.36
C ASP A 379 11.53 18.88 -34.65
N ASP A 380 10.24 18.94 -34.31
CA ASP A 380 9.68 19.91 -33.35
C ASP A 380 8.87 19.16 -32.28
N ILE A 381 9.51 18.92 -31.12
CA ILE A 381 8.84 18.36 -29.94
C ILE A 381 7.96 19.46 -29.33
N ALA A 382 6.71 19.52 -29.77
CA ALA A 382 5.71 20.40 -29.19
C ALA A 382 5.47 20.05 -27.70
N PRO A 383 5.43 21.03 -26.78
CA PRO A 383 5.00 20.79 -25.41
C PRO A 383 3.53 20.36 -25.38
N ALA A 384 3.19 19.45 -24.45
CA ALA A 384 1.85 18.89 -24.35
C ALA A 384 0.79 20.00 -24.25
N CYS A 385 -0.20 19.94 -25.14
CA CYS A 385 -1.23 20.98 -25.24
C CYS A 385 -2.24 20.83 -24.10
N ILE A 386 -2.42 21.90 -23.31
CA ILE A 386 -3.37 21.94 -22.19
C ILE A 386 -4.81 21.90 -22.73
N ILE A 387 -5.43 20.72 -22.73
CA ILE A 387 -6.85 20.58 -22.98
C ILE A 387 -7.61 20.86 -21.67
N ARG A 388 -8.08 22.09 -21.49
CA ARG A 388 -9.21 22.36 -20.59
C ARG A 388 -10.44 21.63 -21.17
N ARG A 389 -10.70 20.41 -20.70
CA ARG A 389 -11.96 19.73 -20.98
C ARG A 389 -13.06 20.42 -20.18
N ARG A 390 -13.83 21.29 -20.84
CA ARG A 390 -15.21 21.52 -20.43
C ARG A 390 -15.95 20.20 -20.63
N ILE A 391 -16.50 19.67 -19.54
CA ILE A 391 -17.33 18.47 -19.59
C ILE A 391 -18.77 18.96 -19.60
N ARG A 392 -19.53 18.57 -20.62
CA ARG A 392 -20.99 18.71 -20.59
C ARG A 392 -21.51 17.58 -19.69
N ALA A 393 -22.28 17.95 -18.67
CA ALA A 393 -23.05 16.96 -17.92
C ALA A 393 -24.18 16.45 -18.83
N GLU A 394 -24.29 15.13 -18.97
CA GLU A 394 -25.41 14.41 -19.60
C GLU A 394 -26.12 13.57 -18.52
#